data_AF-A0A2V7PN21-F1
#
_entry.id   AF-A0A2V7PN21-F1
#
_cell.length_a   1.000
_cell.length_b   1.000
_cell.length_c   1.000
_cell.angle_alpha   90.00
_cell.angle_beta   90.00
_cell.angle_gamma   90.00
#
_symmetry.space_group_name_H-M   'P 1'
#
loop_
_entity.id
_entity.type
_entity.pdbx_description
1 polymer ?
#
loop_
_entity_poly.entity_id
_entity_poly.type
_entity_poly.pdbx_seq_one_letter_code
_entity_poly.pdbx_strand_id
1 'polypeptide(L)'
;MKRRLALCLLLVTGGSACGGSRPGTVVPQSMNESVAQFLAAVKANDQKRMGELWGTERGPASGSMNAGVLRQRVAVIQKYLDHTGYRIVEGPLLVPGNSDLRTFRVELQRENCNQVLPIDVVRTHSGGWLVYDVHLESAGSPGGRCQPVGTGTRP
;
A
#
# COMPACT_ATOMS: atom_id res chain seq x y z
N MET A 1 54.92 -43.24 30.33
CA MET A 1 56.10 -42.64 29.64
C MET A 1 55.58 -41.46 28.80
N LYS A 2 55.72 -40.19 29.22
CA LYS A 2 56.64 -39.15 28.68
C LYS A 2 56.66 -39.15 27.12
N ARG A 3 56.35 -38.11 26.33
CA ARG A 3 56.45 -36.62 26.38
C ARG A 3 55.54 -36.04 25.25
N ARG A 4 54.71 -35.01 25.50
CA ARG A 4 54.88 -33.56 25.18
C ARG A 4 55.20 -33.17 23.73
N LEU A 5 54.29 -32.43 23.08
CA LEU A 5 54.47 -31.30 22.13
C LEU A 5 53.05 -30.94 21.61
N ALA A 6 52.33 -29.91 22.07
CA ALA A 6 52.52 -28.46 21.98
C ALA A 6 52.75 -27.95 20.55
N LEU A 7 51.69 -27.45 19.90
CA LEU A 7 51.77 -26.23 19.07
C LEU A 7 50.39 -25.62 18.82
N CYS A 8 50.25 -24.36 19.25
CA CYS A 8 49.23 -23.40 18.84
C CYS A 8 49.23 -23.23 17.31
N LEU A 9 48.09 -22.84 16.71
CA LEU A 9 48.05 -21.67 15.80
C LEU A 9 46.61 -21.31 15.37
N LEU A 10 46.26 -20.06 15.67
CA LEU A 10 45.47 -19.10 14.90
C LEU A 10 43.95 -19.29 14.68
N LEU A 11 43.23 -18.50 15.48
CA LEU A 11 41.97 -17.87 15.14
C LEU A 11 42.02 -17.21 13.76
N VAL A 12 41.10 -17.57 12.88
CA VAL A 12 40.65 -16.71 11.78
C VAL A 12 39.16 -16.45 11.97
N THR A 13 38.89 -15.29 12.55
CA THR A 13 37.58 -14.65 12.62
C THR A 13 37.19 -14.21 11.21
N GLY A 14 36.47 -15.06 10.48
CA GLY A 14 35.79 -14.71 9.24
C GLY A 14 34.49 -13.97 9.53
N GLY A 15 34.58 -12.66 9.80
CA GLY A 15 33.43 -11.78 9.86
C GLY A 15 32.84 -11.59 8.47
N SER A 16 31.84 -12.41 8.11
CA SER A 16 30.97 -12.14 6.97
C SER A 16 30.08 -10.95 7.34
N ALA A 17 30.63 -9.74 7.21
CA ALA A 17 29.85 -8.52 7.10
C ALA A 17 29.16 -8.53 5.73
N CYS A 18 28.09 -9.31 5.60
CA CYS A 18 27.13 -9.10 4.53
C CYS A 18 26.58 -7.69 4.72
N GLY A 19 26.95 -6.80 3.80
CA GLY A 19 26.50 -5.43 3.77
C GLY A 19 25.00 -5.38 3.99
N GLY A 20 24.59 -4.60 4.99
CA GLY A 20 23.20 -4.35 5.30
C GLY A 20 22.55 -3.58 4.16
N SER A 21 22.14 -4.30 3.11
CA SER A 21 20.96 -3.90 2.34
C SER A 21 19.83 -3.91 3.34
N ARG A 22 19.50 -2.74 3.90
CA ARG A 22 18.22 -2.56 4.57
C ARG A 22 17.18 -3.14 3.61
N PRO A 23 16.35 -4.11 4.04
CA PRO A 23 15.28 -4.61 3.19
C PRO A 23 14.51 -3.38 2.72
N GLY A 24 14.70 -2.99 1.46
CA GLY A 24 13.87 -1.97 0.86
C GLY A 24 12.47 -2.49 0.97
N THR A 25 11.54 -1.70 1.50
CA THR A 25 10.16 -2.15 1.62
C THR A 25 9.69 -2.60 0.23
N VAL A 26 9.42 -3.90 0.11
CA VAL A 26 9.10 -4.50 -1.18
C VAL A 26 7.75 -3.95 -1.62
N VAL A 27 7.78 -3.18 -2.71
CA VAL A 27 6.59 -2.68 -3.38
C VAL A 27 5.91 -3.88 -4.08
N PRO A 28 4.58 -4.01 -4.01
CA PRO A 28 3.83 -5.05 -4.72
C PRO A 28 4.21 -5.16 -6.19
N GLN A 29 4.26 -6.40 -6.71
CA GLN A 29 4.69 -6.66 -8.09
C GLN A 29 3.51 -6.77 -9.05
N SER A 30 2.28 -6.79 -8.53
CA SER A 30 1.06 -6.72 -9.34
C SER A 30 0.10 -5.64 -8.84
N MET A 31 -0.74 -5.16 -9.76
CA MET A 31 -1.80 -4.20 -9.45
C MET A 31 -2.78 -4.71 -8.39
N ASN A 32 -3.21 -5.97 -8.51
CA ASN A 32 -4.15 -6.59 -7.56
C ASN A 32 -3.52 -6.71 -6.17
N GLU A 33 -2.24 -7.07 -6.10
CA GLU A 33 -1.51 -7.15 -4.83
C GLU A 33 -1.37 -5.77 -4.18
N SER A 34 -1.16 -4.70 -4.97
CA SER A 34 -1.12 -3.33 -4.46
C SER A 34 -2.43 -2.94 -3.77
N VAL A 35 -3.57 -3.14 -4.43
CA VAL A 35 -4.89 -2.86 -3.85
C VAL A 35 -5.13 -3.73 -2.61
N ALA A 36 -4.86 -5.04 -2.70
CA ALA A 36 -5.11 -5.97 -1.61
C ALA A 36 -4.27 -5.67 -0.36
N GLN A 37 -2.97 -5.45 -0.51
CA GLN A 37 -2.09 -5.13 0.61
C GLN A 37 -2.42 -3.76 1.22
N PHE A 38 -2.80 -2.78 0.40
CA PHE A 38 -3.18 -1.46 0.90
C PHE A 38 -4.46 -1.51 1.73
N LEU A 39 -5.49 -2.20 1.25
CA LEU A 39 -6.74 -2.38 1.99
C LEU A 39 -6.55 -3.23 3.25
N ALA A 40 -5.67 -4.24 3.21
CA ALA A 40 -5.28 -4.96 4.42
C ALA A 40 -4.61 -4.05 5.45
N ALA A 41 -3.72 -3.15 5.03
CA ALA A 41 -3.09 -2.17 5.91
C ALA A 41 -4.09 -1.16 6.48
N VAL A 42 -5.07 -0.70 5.68
CA VAL A 42 -6.20 0.11 6.15
C VAL A 42 -6.96 -0.61 7.26
N LYS A 43 -7.32 -1.88 7.03
CA LYS A 43 -8.06 -2.69 8.02
C LYS A 43 -7.28 -2.91 9.31
N ALA A 44 -5.98 -3.09 9.21
CA ALA A 44 -5.08 -3.22 10.36
C ALA A 44 -4.78 -1.88 11.06
N ASN A 45 -5.28 -0.75 10.54
CA ASN A 45 -4.89 0.59 10.95
C ASN A 45 -3.35 0.81 10.96
N ASP A 46 -2.65 0.14 10.03
CA ASP A 46 -1.20 0.22 9.89
C ASP A 46 -0.83 1.41 8.98
N GLN A 47 -0.86 2.60 9.55
CA GLN A 47 -0.54 3.84 8.83
C GLN A 47 0.88 3.87 8.26
N LYS A 48 1.82 3.16 8.89
CA LYS A 48 3.19 3.05 8.38
C LYS A 48 3.17 2.25 7.07
N ARG A 49 2.55 1.07 7.08
CA ARG A 49 2.43 0.23 5.89
C ARG A 49 1.61 0.91 4.79
N MET A 50 0.56 1.66 5.15
CA MET A 50 -0.18 2.47 4.18
C MET A 50 0.73 3.48 3.47
N GLY A 51 1.62 4.18 4.19
CA GLY A 51 2.59 5.10 3.58
C GLY A 51 3.69 4.44 2.74
N GLU A 52 3.89 3.14 2.89
CA GLU A 52 4.79 2.32 2.06
C GLU A 52 4.11 1.82 0.78
N LEU A 53 2.78 1.71 0.78
CA LEU A 53 1.95 1.19 -0.31
C LEU A 53 1.23 2.28 -1.11
N TRP A 54 1.22 3.51 -0.59
CA TRP A 54 0.69 4.70 -1.24
C TRP A 54 1.82 5.60 -1.73
N GLY A 55 1.72 6.14 -2.93
CA GLY A 55 2.77 6.97 -3.50
C GLY A 55 2.52 7.36 -4.95
N THR A 56 3.61 7.61 -5.68
CA THR A 56 3.56 8.02 -7.09
C THR A 56 4.47 7.13 -7.94
N GLU A 57 4.61 7.42 -9.22
CA GLU A 57 5.58 6.80 -10.14
C GLU A 57 7.02 6.83 -9.59
N ARG A 58 7.35 7.78 -8.70
CA ARG A 58 8.67 7.92 -8.06
C ARG A 58 8.87 6.97 -6.87
N GLY A 59 7.83 6.27 -6.43
CA GLY A 59 7.87 5.32 -5.31
C GLY A 59 7.00 5.74 -4.12
N PRO A 60 7.16 5.06 -2.98
CA PRO A 60 6.32 5.27 -1.80
C PRO A 60 6.39 6.68 -1.24
N ALA A 61 5.25 7.18 -0.76
CA ALA A 61 5.16 8.48 -0.11
C ALA A 61 6.03 8.54 1.16
N SER A 62 6.21 7.43 1.86
CA SER A 62 7.13 7.31 3.01
C SER A 62 8.59 7.66 2.70
N GLY A 63 9.03 7.55 1.45
CA GLY A 63 10.38 7.92 1.04
C GLY A 63 10.57 9.38 0.64
N SER A 64 9.48 10.12 0.36
CA SER A 64 9.54 11.45 -0.28
C SER A 64 8.71 12.53 0.42
N MET A 65 7.68 12.16 1.18
CA MET A 65 6.79 13.07 1.87
C MET A 65 7.27 13.35 3.31
N ASN A 66 7.06 14.58 3.79
CA ASN A 66 7.28 14.91 5.19
C ASN A 66 6.47 13.95 6.11
N ALA A 67 7.11 13.38 7.13
CA ALA A 67 6.50 12.35 7.97
C ALA A 67 5.24 12.82 8.72
N GLY A 68 5.17 14.09 9.15
CA GLY A 68 3.99 14.66 9.80
C GLY A 68 2.82 14.80 8.83
N VAL A 69 3.10 15.32 7.62
CA VAL A 69 2.11 15.44 6.54
C VAL A 69 1.61 14.07 6.10
N LEU A 70 2.53 13.11 5.92
CA LEU A 70 2.18 11.74 5.56
C LEU A 70 1.23 11.14 6.58
N ARG A 71 1.58 11.21 7.87
CA ARG A 71 0.75 10.70 8.97
C ARG A 71 -0.66 11.29 8.95
N GLN A 72 -0.77 12.61 8.76
CA GLN A 72 -2.07 13.28 8.70
C GLN A 72 -2.90 12.79 7.50
N ARG A 73 -2.29 12.67 6.32
CA ARG A 73 -2.99 12.21 5.11
C ARG A 73 -3.43 10.75 5.22
N VAL A 74 -2.54 9.84 5.62
CA VAL A 74 -2.91 8.41 5.77
C VAL A 74 -3.93 8.19 6.88
N ALA A 75 -3.92 9.00 7.94
CA ALA A 75 -4.96 8.93 8.98
C ALA A 75 -6.34 9.32 8.44
N VAL A 76 -6.43 10.30 7.53
CA VAL A 76 -7.68 10.64 6.85
C VAL A 76 -8.09 9.50 5.92
N ILE A 77 -7.18 9.03 5.06
CA ILE A 77 -7.47 7.92 4.14
C ILE A 77 -7.95 6.67 4.90
N GLN A 78 -7.28 6.31 6.00
CA GLN A 78 -7.64 5.16 6.83
C GLN A 78 -9.08 5.25 7.33
N LYS A 79 -9.52 6.42 7.81
CA LYS A 79 -10.90 6.62 8.29
C LYS A 79 -11.95 6.46 7.18
N TYR A 80 -11.66 6.95 5.99
CA TYR A 80 -12.59 6.86 4.86
C TYR A 80 -12.68 5.45 4.27
N LEU A 81 -11.59 4.71 4.33
CA LEU A 81 -11.49 3.39 3.72
C LEU A 81 -11.69 2.24 4.71
N ASP A 82 -11.86 2.51 6.01
CA ASP A 82 -12.16 1.46 6.99
C ASP A 82 -13.41 0.67 6.60
N HIS A 83 -13.33 -0.64 6.73
CA HIS A 83 -14.27 -1.59 6.16
C HIS A 83 -14.30 -2.89 6.98
N THR A 84 -15.37 -3.67 6.84
CA THR A 84 -15.48 -5.04 7.36
C THR A 84 -15.02 -6.08 6.33
N GLY A 85 -15.11 -5.74 5.04
CA GLY A 85 -14.59 -6.52 3.92
C GLY A 85 -14.53 -5.66 2.65
N TYR A 86 -13.98 -6.20 1.57
CA TYR A 86 -13.98 -5.51 0.27
C TYR A 86 -14.08 -6.51 -0.88
N ARG A 87 -14.47 -6.01 -2.05
CA ARG A 87 -14.47 -6.76 -3.30
C ARG A 87 -14.10 -5.84 -4.45
N ILE A 88 -13.23 -6.30 -5.35
CA ILE A 88 -13.01 -5.63 -6.64
C ILE A 88 -14.22 -5.93 -7.52
N VAL A 89 -14.96 -4.91 -7.93
CA VAL A 89 -16.16 -5.06 -8.76
C VAL A 89 -15.85 -4.91 -10.25
N GLU A 90 -14.81 -4.15 -10.57
CA GLU A 90 -14.40 -3.87 -11.95
C GLU A 90 -12.90 -3.50 -11.99
N GLY A 91 -12.24 -3.80 -13.12
CA GLY A 91 -10.87 -3.38 -13.41
C GLY A 91 -9.84 -4.52 -13.49
N PRO A 92 -8.57 -4.21 -13.80
CA PRO A 92 -8.04 -2.85 -14.01
C PRO A 92 -8.53 -2.22 -15.31
N LEU A 93 -9.03 -0.99 -15.22
CA LEU A 93 -9.45 -0.16 -16.36
C LEU A 93 -8.31 0.78 -16.79
N LEU A 94 -8.27 1.14 -18.07
CA LEU A 94 -7.33 2.13 -18.59
C LEU A 94 -7.74 3.54 -18.12
N VAL A 95 -6.75 4.35 -17.76
CA VAL A 95 -6.94 5.79 -17.52
C VAL A 95 -6.57 6.55 -18.80
N PRO A 96 -7.53 7.25 -19.46
CA PRO A 96 -7.23 7.99 -20.69
C PRO A 96 -6.08 8.98 -20.49
N GLY A 97 -5.10 8.93 -21.40
CA GLY A 97 -3.93 9.83 -21.34
C GLY A 97 -2.86 9.43 -20.31
N ASN A 98 -3.02 8.33 -19.57
CA ASN A 98 -2.01 7.86 -18.62
C ASN A 98 -1.78 6.34 -18.73
N SER A 99 -0.66 5.94 -19.34
CA SER A 99 -0.31 4.53 -19.57
C SER A 99 0.12 3.79 -18.31
N ASP A 100 0.54 4.50 -17.27
CA ASP A 100 1.07 3.94 -16.02
C ASP A 100 0.03 3.83 -14.92
N LEU A 101 -1.14 4.46 -15.11
CA LEU A 101 -2.29 4.36 -14.21
C LEU A 101 -3.28 3.29 -14.64
N ARG A 102 -3.86 2.61 -13.67
CA ARG A 102 -5.02 1.73 -13.83
C ARG A 102 -6.00 1.97 -12.70
N THR A 103 -7.28 1.99 -13.04
CA THR A 103 -8.36 2.17 -12.06
C THR A 103 -9.04 0.84 -11.76
N PHE A 104 -9.23 0.54 -10.49
CA PHE A 104 -10.16 -0.48 -10.02
C PHE A 104 -11.39 0.19 -9.46
N ARG A 105 -12.56 -0.42 -9.63
CA ARG A 105 -13.72 -0.10 -8.80
C ARG A 105 -13.77 -1.11 -7.68
N VAL A 106 -13.73 -0.61 -6.45
CA VAL A 106 -13.73 -1.44 -5.26
C VAL A 106 -15.00 -1.16 -4.48
N GLU A 107 -15.71 -2.22 -4.12
CA GLU A 107 -16.79 -2.18 -3.14
C GLU A 107 -16.17 -2.38 -1.75
N LEU A 108 -16.30 -1.38 -0.89
CA LEU A 108 -16.05 -1.50 0.54
C LEU A 108 -17.34 -1.94 1.22
N GLN A 109 -17.27 -3.00 2.00
CA GLN A 109 -18.35 -3.44 2.88
C GLN A 109 -18.16 -2.71 4.21
N ARG A 110 -19.17 -1.94 4.64
CA ARG A 110 -19.23 -1.30 5.95
C ARG A 110 -20.33 -1.97 6.76
N GLU A 111 -20.38 -1.69 8.07
CA GLU A 111 -21.35 -2.32 8.98
C GLU A 111 -22.80 -2.22 8.49
N ASN A 112 -23.16 -1.08 7.89
CA ASN A 112 -24.55 -0.76 7.55
C ASN A 112 -24.81 -0.55 6.05
N CYS A 113 -23.79 -0.65 5.20
CA CYS A 113 -23.92 -0.45 3.75
C CYS A 113 -22.65 -0.82 2.97
N ASN A 114 -22.77 -0.92 1.64
CA ASN A 114 -21.63 -1.06 0.74
C ASN A 114 -21.40 0.25 -0.02
N GLN A 115 -20.14 0.65 -0.17
CA GLN A 115 -19.73 1.83 -0.93
C GLN A 115 -18.77 1.42 -2.05
N VAL A 116 -19.11 1.76 -3.30
CA VAL A 116 -18.19 1.57 -4.42
C VAL A 116 -17.40 2.85 -4.64
N LEU A 117 -16.08 2.76 -4.68
CA LEU A 117 -15.19 3.86 -5.02
C LEU A 117 -14.09 3.41 -6.01
N PRO A 118 -13.56 4.34 -6.82
CA PRO A 118 -12.39 4.05 -7.63
C PRO A 118 -11.13 4.03 -6.76
N ILE A 119 -10.19 3.16 -7.10
CA ILE A 119 -8.82 3.15 -6.59
C ILE A 119 -7.88 3.08 -7.78
N ASP A 120 -7.06 4.10 -7.92
CA ASP A 120 -6.02 4.17 -8.94
C ASP A 120 -4.72 3.57 -8.41
N VAL A 121 -4.09 2.75 -9.23
CA VAL A 121 -2.73 2.25 -9.00
C VAL A 121 -1.79 2.77 -10.08
N VAL A 122 -0.55 3.05 -9.68
CA VAL A 122 0.50 3.55 -10.57
C VAL A 122 1.68 2.60 -10.61
N ARG A 123 2.24 2.41 -11.81
CA ARG A 123 3.52 1.73 -11.98
C ARG A 123 4.67 2.64 -11.55
N THR A 124 5.53 2.17 -10.66
CA THR A 124 6.74 2.90 -10.27
C THR A 124 7.84 2.74 -11.32
N HIS A 125 8.76 3.72 -11.41
CA HIS A 125 9.95 3.61 -12.26
C HIS A 125 10.83 2.40 -11.91
N SER A 126 10.75 1.91 -10.66
CA SER A 126 11.45 0.71 -10.19
C SER A 126 10.74 -0.61 -10.54
N GLY A 127 9.57 -0.56 -11.20
CA GLY A 127 8.88 -1.74 -11.73
C GLY A 127 7.75 -2.32 -10.85
N GLY A 128 7.46 -1.74 -9.68
CA GLY A 128 6.38 -2.16 -8.80
C GLY A 128 5.08 -1.37 -9.01
N TRP A 129 4.06 -1.66 -8.20
CA TRP A 129 2.78 -0.97 -8.20
C TRP A 129 2.44 -0.39 -6.82
N LEU A 130 1.94 0.83 -6.80
CA LEU A 130 1.47 1.52 -5.60
C LEU A 130 0.04 2.01 -5.80
N VAL A 131 -0.70 2.19 -4.71
CA VAL A 131 -1.93 2.97 -4.74
C VAL A 131 -1.53 4.43 -4.96
N TYR A 132 -2.14 5.07 -5.95
CA TYR A 132 -1.90 6.46 -6.34
C TYR A 132 -2.97 7.36 -5.76
N ASP A 133 -4.23 7.05 -6.06
CA ASP A 133 -5.40 7.79 -5.58
C ASP A 133 -6.50 6.81 -5.14
N VAL A 134 -7.26 7.22 -4.14
CA VAL A 134 -8.40 6.48 -3.58
C VAL A 134 -9.70 7.25 -3.73
N HIS A 135 -9.68 8.41 -4.39
CA HIS A 135 -10.86 9.20 -4.75
C HIS A 135 -11.81 9.41 -3.58
N LEU A 136 -11.30 10.06 -2.51
CA LEU A 136 -12.05 10.27 -1.26
C LEU A 136 -13.39 10.97 -1.47
N GLU A 137 -13.53 11.79 -2.51
CA GLU A 137 -14.77 12.41 -2.95
C GLU A 137 -15.87 11.39 -3.30
N SER A 138 -15.50 10.18 -3.71
CA SER A 138 -16.39 9.08 -4.05
C SER A 138 -16.61 8.10 -2.90
N ALA A 139 -15.90 8.24 -1.77
CA ALA A 139 -15.96 7.32 -0.64
C ALA A 139 -17.13 7.61 0.33
N GLY A 140 -17.86 8.71 0.12
CA GLY A 140 -18.88 9.19 1.06
C GLY A 140 -18.30 9.60 2.42
N SER A 141 -19.17 9.90 3.39
CA SER A 141 -18.69 10.26 4.74
C SER A 141 -18.23 9.02 5.54
N PRO A 142 -17.12 9.10 6.30
CA PRO A 142 -16.69 8.03 7.20
C PRO A 142 -17.77 7.70 8.24
N GLY A 143 -18.11 6.42 8.40
CA GLY A 143 -19.17 5.97 9.33
C GLY A 143 -20.58 6.49 9.00
N GLY A 144 -20.74 7.28 7.94
CA GLY A 144 -22.03 7.74 7.46
C GLY A 144 -22.81 6.60 6.78
N ARG A 145 -24.13 6.76 6.70
CA ARG A 145 -24.94 5.88 5.85
C ARG A 145 -24.53 6.11 4.39
N CYS A 146 -24.37 5.04 3.62
CA CYS A 146 -24.14 5.17 2.19
C CYS A 146 -25.37 5.83 1.57
N GLN A 147 -25.13 6.84 0.73
CA GLN A 147 -26.23 7.42 -0.02
C GLN A 147 -26.72 6.39 -1.04
N PRO A 148 -28.04 6.24 -1.23
CA PRO A 148 -28.55 5.51 -2.38
C PRO A 148 -27.91 6.09 -3.63
N VAL A 149 -27.44 5.24 -4.55
CA VAL A 149 -26.98 5.69 -5.86
C VAL A 149 -28.15 6.47 -6.47
N GLY A 150 -28.01 7.80 -6.53
CA GLY A 150 -29.10 8.66 -6.93
C GLY A 150 -29.60 8.22 -8.29
N THR A 151 -30.90 7.88 -8.38
CA THR A 151 -31.64 7.89 -9.63
C THR A 151 -31.57 9.32 -10.16
N GLY A 152 -30.54 9.60 -10.96
CA GLY A 152 -30.38 10.89 -11.60
C GLY A 152 -31.55 11.13 -12.53
N THR A 153 -32.45 12.03 -12.15
CA THR A 153 -33.31 12.72 -13.11
C THR A 153 -32.42 13.60 -13.97
N ARG A 154 -32.16 13.14 -15.18
CA ARG A 154 -31.52 13.94 -16.23
C ARG A 154 -32.49 15.04 -16.68
N PRO A 155 -32.05 16.31 -16.83
CA PRO A 155 -32.80 17.34 -17.53
C PRO A 155 -32.97 17.02 -19.03
#